data_AF-A0A6C0I5H2-F1
#
_entry.id   AF-A0A6C0I5H2-F1
#
_cell.length_a   1.000
_cell.length_b   1.000
_cell.length_c   1.000
_cell.angle_alpha   90.00
_cell.angle_beta   90.00
_cell.angle_gamma   90.00
#
_symmetry.space_group_name_H-M   'P 1'
#
loop_
_entity.id
_entity.type
_entity.pdbx_description
1 polymer ?
#
loop_
_entity_poly.entity_id
_entity_poly.type
_entity_poly.pdbx_seq_one_letter_code
_entity_poly.pdbx_strand_id
1 'polypeptide(L)'
;MSAKPFKINSCDKLYYNMKDLTMLSPEFFYGCKTKPRNIIQKKNIPTTEYVYGNLKKNEWNLTTEECKKAQLLVTKEWIDKYFFPTIKNTQVTKKDDIDNIEKKDDIDNINENDIDINYIDNECENSPHELYLEDEEKFKDVNGNIIDIQTVGEKKKNNIFFKVKDVINGFNLQSLDKVILDTRNNYKRNIHYKIFFIREIVVNNNQPTIKKCLYLTYKGILRVLFTTRSENVDMFQDWAEEKLFTIQMGSKEEKQKLGTQLLKVDLKTFKAVFDSYASTFPCIYLLSLGKVKDLRDTFNISNDINDTSTVYKYGFTEDLERRLREHTSEYGKMKNVDISLSIFHMVDTKYISKAENDVKYLFNVFDKSLNVESTDETLNKKRKELVVLNDKEYKQITEHYKLIGIKYIGSTQYLQDKIQELQNEIKIINLNKELEIQKLTNENEMLKREIQTNNKIHDLEKKTLELELKLLKYNN
;
A
#
# COMPACT_ATOMS: atom_id res chain seq x y z
N MET A 1 -1.82 30.29 -3.49
CA MET A 1 -1.62 30.41 -4.95
C MET A 1 -2.98 30.59 -5.59
N SER A 2 -3.19 31.62 -6.41
CA SER A 2 -4.44 31.80 -7.17
C SER A 2 -4.18 31.36 -8.61
N ALA A 3 -4.88 30.32 -9.09
CA ALA A 3 -4.88 30.05 -10.53
C ALA A 3 -5.59 31.20 -11.24
N LYS A 4 -4.99 31.73 -12.30
CA LYS A 4 -5.57 32.80 -13.11
C LYS A 4 -5.74 32.32 -14.54
N PRO A 5 -6.86 32.65 -15.20
CA PRO A 5 -7.06 32.28 -16.59
C PRO A 5 -6.16 33.15 -17.49
N PHE A 6 -5.74 32.60 -18.62
CA PHE A 6 -4.89 33.27 -19.61
C PHE A 6 -5.38 33.02 -21.04
N LYS A 7 -4.98 33.89 -21.99
CA LYS A 7 -5.26 33.72 -23.42
C LYS A 7 -4.11 33.02 -24.12
N ILE A 8 -4.41 32.32 -25.22
CA ILE A 8 -3.44 31.67 -26.09
C ILE A 8 -3.59 32.22 -27.50
N ASN A 9 -2.50 32.72 -28.10
CA ASN A 9 -2.38 33.11 -29.52
C ASN A 9 -3.61 33.82 -30.12
N SER A 10 -3.97 34.99 -29.58
CA SER A 10 -5.07 35.84 -30.06
C SER A 10 -6.47 35.18 -30.09
N CYS A 11 -6.63 34.00 -29.47
CA CYS A 11 -7.93 33.37 -29.32
C CYS A 11 -8.78 34.14 -28.29
N ASP A 12 -10.07 34.32 -28.58
CA ASP A 12 -11.01 34.99 -27.67
C ASP A 12 -11.33 34.18 -26.41
N LYS A 13 -10.96 32.90 -26.39
CA LYS A 13 -11.19 32.01 -25.24
C LYS A 13 -10.06 32.13 -24.20
N LEU A 14 -10.47 32.16 -22.95
CA LEU A 14 -9.60 32.09 -21.79
C LEU A 14 -9.45 30.64 -21.32
N TYR A 15 -8.27 30.29 -20.83
CA TYR A 15 -7.93 28.93 -20.39
C TYR A 15 -7.29 28.93 -19.00
N TYR A 16 -7.46 27.84 -18.27
CA TYR A 16 -6.69 27.51 -17.08
C TYR A 16 -5.75 26.34 -17.35
N ASN A 17 -4.58 26.35 -16.71
CA ASN A 17 -3.69 25.21 -16.69
C ASN A 17 -4.16 24.21 -15.63
N MET A 18 -4.41 22.97 -16.06
CA MET A 18 -4.93 21.93 -15.16
C MET A 18 -3.93 21.54 -14.07
N LYS A 19 -2.63 21.76 -14.29
CA LYS A 19 -1.58 21.55 -13.27
C LYS A 19 -1.75 22.50 -12.08
N ASP A 20 -2.09 23.76 -12.34
CA ASP A 20 -2.27 24.78 -11.31
C ASP A 20 -3.56 24.53 -10.51
N LEU A 21 -4.61 24.05 -11.20
CA LEU A 21 -5.87 23.65 -10.56
C LEU A 21 -5.72 22.39 -9.69
N THR A 22 -4.83 21.47 -10.07
CA THR A 22 -4.53 20.27 -9.26
C THR A 22 -3.95 20.62 -7.90
N MET A 23 -3.18 21.71 -7.81
CA MET A 23 -2.64 22.20 -6.53
C MET A 23 -3.71 22.88 -5.66
N LEU A 24 -4.77 23.43 -6.28
CA LEU A 24 -5.84 24.13 -5.58
C LEU A 24 -6.88 23.20 -4.96
N SER A 25 -7.23 22.10 -5.62
CA SER A 25 -8.16 21.10 -5.08
C SER A 25 -7.76 19.69 -5.54
N PRO A 26 -6.82 19.04 -4.83
CA PRO A 26 -6.36 17.70 -5.15
C PRO A 26 -7.48 16.64 -5.16
N GLU A 27 -8.59 16.90 -4.47
CA GLU A 27 -9.78 16.03 -4.39
C GLU A 27 -10.52 15.96 -5.73
N PHE A 28 -10.63 17.08 -6.45
CA PHE A 28 -11.24 17.11 -7.78
C PHE A 28 -10.50 16.18 -8.76
N PHE A 29 -9.20 15.96 -8.52
CA PHE A 29 -8.29 15.13 -9.30
C PHE A 29 -8.03 13.75 -8.69
N TYR A 30 -8.83 13.31 -7.72
CA TYR A 30 -8.67 11.98 -7.11
C TYR A 30 -8.60 10.89 -8.19
N GLY A 31 -7.61 9.99 -8.12
CA GLY A 31 -7.37 8.95 -9.14
C GLY A 31 -6.72 9.43 -10.46
N CYS A 32 -6.51 10.74 -10.64
CA CYS A 32 -5.85 11.31 -11.82
C CYS A 32 -4.55 12.05 -11.48
N LYS A 33 -4.08 11.99 -10.22
CA LYS A 33 -2.92 12.76 -9.72
C LYS A 33 -1.61 12.48 -10.48
N THR A 34 -1.37 11.24 -10.89
CA THR A 34 -0.16 10.83 -11.62
C THR A 34 -0.26 11.08 -13.14
N LYS A 35 -1.49 11.19 -13.67
CA LYS A 35 -1.78 11.44 -15.09
C LYS A 35 -2.95 12.43 -15.23
N PRO A 36 -2.68 13.75 -15.17
CA PRO A 36 -3.74 14.77 -15.16
C PRO A 36 -4.69 14.73 -16.35
N ARG A 37 -4.25 14.19 -17.51
CA ARG A 37 -5.09 14.05 -18.72
C ARG A 37 -6.26 13.09 -18.55
N ASN A 38 -6.15 12.12 -17.64
CA ASN A 38 -7.24 11.18 -17.34
C ASN A 38 -8.49 11.90 -16.80
N ILE A 39 -8.35 13.17 -16.37
CA ILE A 39 -9.48 13.99 -15.95
C ILE A 39 -10.47 14.26 -17.10
N ILE A 40 -10.01 14.26 -18.36
CA ILE A 40 -10.86 14.47 -19.54
C ILE A 40 -11.92 13.37 -19.60
N GLN A 41 -11.49 12.11 -19.53
CA GLN A 41 -12.38 10.95 -19.52
C GLN A 41 -13.20 10.90 -18.23
N LYS A 42 -12.56 11.13 -17.07
CA LYS A 42 -13.24 11.05 -15.78
C LYS A 42 -14.36 12.08 -15.59
N LYS A 43 -14.18 13.28 -16.14
CA LYS A 43 -15.15 14.38 -16.03
C LYS A 43 -15.95 14.58 -17.31
N ASN A 44 -15.80 13.70 -18.30
CA ASN A 44 -16.41 13.81 -19.63
C ASN A 44 -16.26 15.21 -20.21
N ILE A 45 -15.04 15.75 -20.19
CA ILE A 45 -14.76 17.10 -20.70
C ILE A 45 -14.91 17.06 -22.23
N PRO A 46 -15.81 17.86 -22.84
CA PRO A 46 -15.98 17.86 -24.28
C PRO A 46 -14.70 18.28 -25.00
N THR A 47 -14.44 17.72 -26.18
CA THR A 47 -13.26 18.03 -27.00
C THR A 47 -13.17 19.50 -27.41
N THR A 48 -14.26 20.25 -27.35
CA THR A 48 -14.32 21.70 -27.58
C THR A 48 -13.84 22.55 -26.41
N GLU A 49 -13.73 21.95 -25.21
CA GLU A 49 -13.46 22.64 -23.94
C GLU A 49 -12.02 22.47 -23.45
N TYR A 50 -11.19 21.73 -24.17
CA TYR A 50 -9.79 21.58 -23.81
C TYR A 50 -8.85 21.60 -25.02
N VAL A 51 -7.61 21.98 -24.76
CA VAL A 51 -6.50 21.93 -25.71
C VAL A 51 -5.23 21.46 -25.00
N TYR A 52 -4.27 20.97 -25.78
CA TYR A 52 -2.94 20.62 -25.27
C TYR A 52 -1.95 21.71 -25.62
N GLY A 53 -1.12 22.12 -24.66
CA GLY A 53 -0.12 23.17 -24.90
C GLY A 53 1.16 22.98 -24.10
N ASN A 54 2.24 23.55 -24.61
CA ASN A 54 3.53 23.65 -23.93
C ASN A 54 3.88 25.11 -23.67
N LEU A 55 4.34 25.39 -22.46
CA LEU A 55 4.86 26.71 -22.11
C LEU A 55 6.34 26.80 -22.53
N LYS A 56 6.66 27.65 -23.49
CA LYS A 56 8.04 27.97 -23.91
C LYS A 56 8.22 29.48 -23.89
N LYS A 57 9.29 29.98 -23.25
CA LYS A 57 9.59 31.42 -23.13
C LYS A 57 8.39 32.26 -22.64
N ASN A 58 7.65 31.77 -21.64
CA ASN A 58 6.41 32.37 -21.10
C ASN A 58 5.23 32.47 -22.07
N GLU A 59 5.29 31.81 -23.24
CA GLU A 59 4.19 31.76 -24.19
C GLU A 59 3.67 30.33 -24.36
N TRP A 60 2.34 30.21 -24.41
CA TRP A 60 1.66 28.93 -24.61
C TRP A 60 1.60 28.58 -26.09
N ASN A 61 2.20 27.46 -26.45
CA ASN A 61 2.19 26.94 -27.81
C ASN A 61 1.27 25.72 -27.87
N LEU A 62 0.23 25.78 -28.71
CA LEU A 62 -0.70 24.66 -28.89
C LEU A 62 0.00 23.47 -29.56
N THR A 63 -0.34 22.27 -29.11
CA THR A 63 0.23 21.01 -29.58
C THR A 63 -0.84 19.94 -29.68
N THR A 64 -0.50 18.81 -30.29
CA THR A 64 -1.37 17.64 -30.37
C THR A 64 -1.29 16.78 -29.09
N GLU A 65 -2.29 15.93 -28.91
CA GLU A 65 -2.37 14.97 -27.80
C GLU A 65 -1.15 14.03 -27.73
N GLU A 66 -0.57 13.69 -28.87
CA GLU A 66 0.58 12.77 -29.01
C GLU A 66 1.83 13.27 -28.27
N CYS A 67 1.95 14.58 -28.05
CA CYS A 67 3.06 15.16 -27.33
C CYS A 67 2.96 14.86 -25.83
N LYS A 68 3.64 13.81 -25.33
CA LYS A 68 3.62 13.38 -23.92
C LYS A 68 3.98 14.47 -22.89
N LYS A 69 4.72 15.52 -23.30
CA LYS A 69 5.12 16.64 -22.42
C LYS A 69 4.09 17.78 -22.37
N ALA A 70 3.10 17.78 -23.26
CA ALA A 70 2.09 18.84 -23.31
C ALA A 70 1.19 18.83 -22.05
N GLN A 71 0.88 20.02 -21.56
CA GLN A 71 -0.03 20.23 -20.45
C GLN A 71 -1.46 20.38 -20.97
N LEU A 72 -2.42 19.97 -20.12
CA LEU A 72 -3.84 20.09 -20.42
C LEU A 72 -4.34 21.48 -20.02
N LEU A 73 -4.93 22.19 -20.97
CA LEU A 73 -5.51 23.50 -20.79
C LEU A 73 -7.01 23.40 -21.03
N VAL A 74 -7.81 23.92 -20.10
CA VAL A 74 -9.28 23.81 -20.14
C VAL A 74 -9.88 25.20 -20.14
N THR A 75 -10.95 25.42 -20.90
CA THR A 75 -11.60 26.72 -21.03
C THR A 75 -12.06 27.25 -19.66
N LYS A 76 -12.02 28.57 -19.51
CA LYS A 76 -12.52 29.27 -18.33
C LYS A 76 -14.00 28.96 -18.09
N GLU A 77 -14.81 28.92 -19.14
CA GLU A 77 -16.25 28.65 -19.04
C GLU A 77 -16.53 27.28 -18.42
N TRP A 78 -15.82 26.24 -18.87
CA TRP A 78 -15.99 24.90 -18.31
C TRP A 78 -15.49 24.83 -16.85
N ILE A 79 -14.33 25.44 -16.56
CA ILE A 79 -13.77 25.45 -15.21
C ILE A 79 -14.66 26.23 -14.22
N ASP A 80 -15.16 27.39 -14.60
CA ASP A 80 -16.04 28.19 -13.74
C ASP A 80 -17.36 27.49 -13.46
N LYS A 81 -17.85 26.67 -14.40
CA LYS A 81 -19.09 25.91 -14.25
C LYS A 81 -18.95 24.64 -13.42
N TYR A 82 -17.82 23.91 -13.52
CA TYR A 82 -17.71 22.57 -12.93
C TYR A 82 -16.63 22.44 -11.84
N PHE A 83 -15.57 23.25 -11.88
CA PHE A 83 -14.46 23.15 -10.94
C PHE A 83 -14.66 24.00 -9.68
N PHE A 84 -14.82 25.32 -9.82
CA PHE A 84 -14.92 26.22 -8.67
C PHE A 84 -16.17 26.01 -7.78
N PRO A 85 -17.37 25.67 -8.31
CA PRO A 85 -18.53 25.35 -7.48
C PRO A 85 -18.29 24.13 -6.58
N THR A 86 -17.57 23.11 -7.07
CA THR A 86 -17.21 21.91 -6.31
C THR A 86 -16.32 22.24 -5.09
N ILE A 87 -15.43 23.23 -5.21
CA ILE A 87 -14.53 23.65 -4.13
C ILE A 87 -15.30 24.41 -3.03
N LYS A 88 -16.24 25.28 -3.42
CA LYS A 88 -17.04 26.05 -2.46
C LYS A 88 -17.90 25.15 -1.56
N ASN A 89 -18.51 24.11 -2.12
CA ASN A 89 -19.32 23.16 -1.35
C ASN A 89 -18.48 22.32 -0.36
N THR A 90 -17.20 22.07 -0.68
CA THR A 90 -16.29 21.29 0.20
C THR A 90 -15.78 22.09 1.40
N GLN A 91 -15.81 23.44 1.33
CA GLN A 91 -15.39 24.31 2.44
C GLN A 91 -16.54 24.64 3.39
N VAL A 92 -17.79 24.64 2.93
CA VAL A 92 -18.98 24.86 3.77
C VAL A 92 -19.23 23.65 4.69
N THR A 93 -19.11 22.42 4.17
CA THR A 93 -19.32 21.19 4.96
C THR A 93 -18.36 21.02 6.14
N LYS A 94 -17.13 21.54 6.07
CA LYS A 94 -16.16 21.43 7.17
C LYS A 94 -16.44 22.35 8.36
N LYS A 95 -17.31 23.36 8.21
CA LYS A 95 -17.59 24.35 9.27
C LYS A 95 -18.85 24.03 10.06
N ASP A 96 -19.82 23.36 9.45
CA ASP A 96 -21.12 23.06 10.06
C ASP A 96 -21.16 21.71 10.80
N ASP A 97 -20.15 20.85 10.61
CA ASP A 97 -20.06 19.53 11.24
C ASP A 97 -19.63 19.54 12.73
N ILE A 98 -19.35 20.71 13.33
CA ILE A 98 -18.89 20.82 14.73
C ILE A 98 -20.02 21.25 15.70
N ASP A 99 -21.10 21.90 15.24
CA ASP A 99 -22.05 22.56 16.16
C ASP A 99 -23.47 21.95 16.23
N ASN A 100 -23.80 20.86 15.52
CA ASN A 100 -25.17 20.32 15.50
C ASN A 100 -25.28 18.82 15.84
N ILE A 101 -24.73 18.40 16.98
CA ILE A 101 -24.96 17.04 17.53
C ILE A 101 -26.15 16.97 18.51
N GLU A 102 -26.78 18.08 18.90
CA GLU A 102 -27.92 18.02 19.81
C GLU A 102 -29.25 18.45 19.17
N LYS A 103 -30.19 17.50 19.17
CA LYS A 103 -31.64 17.59 18.95
C LYS A 103 -32.14 17.39 17.51
N LYS A 104 -32.67 16.19 17.26
CA LYS A 104 -33.96 15.98 16.58
C LYS A 104 -34.38 14.51 16.69
N ASP A 105 -34.96 14.19 17.84
CA ASP A 105 -36.09 13.26 17.88
C ASP A 105 -37.32 14.03 17.33
N ASP A 106 -38.22 13.29 16.67
CA ASP A 106 -39.51 13.73 16.07
C ASP A 106 -39.46 14.37 14.67
N ILE A 107 -39.52 13.53 13.62
CA ILE A 107 -40.26 13.82 12.37
C ILE A 107 -40.83 12.50 11.80
N ASP A 108 -41.95 12.05 12.35
CA ASP A 108 -42.90 11.19 11.64
C ASP A 108 -44.07 12.07 11.16
N ASN A 109 -44.51 11.86 9.92
CA ASN A 109 -45.54 12.58 9.13
C ASN A 109 -45.08 13.83 8.35
N ILE A 110 -44.66 13.60 7.09
CA ILE A 110 -44.83 14.58 6.01
C ILE A 110 -45.65 13.90 4.90
N ASN A 111 -46.73 14.56 4.51
CA ASN A 111 -47.69 14.14 3.49
C ASN A 111 -47.06 14.29 2.09
N GLU A 112 -47.19 13.29 1.22
CA GLU A 112 -46.46 13.17 -0.06
C GLU A 112 -46.77 14.23 -1.13
N ASN A 113 -47.71 15.16 -0.89
CA ASN A 113 -48.15 16.13 -1.90
C ASN A 113 -47.67 17.58 -1.71
N ASP A 114 -46.91 17.89 -0.65
CA ASP A 114 -46.39 19.25 -0.39
C ASP A 114 -44.85 19.27 -0.29
N ILE A 115 -44.17 18.77 -1.32
CA ILE A 115 -42.71 18.94 -1.43
C ILE A 115 -42.42 20.21 -2.25
N ASP A 116 -42.00 21.27 -1.54
CA ASP A 116 -41.54 22.52 -2.12
C ASP A 116 -40.36 22.26 -3.08
N ILE A 117 -40.47 22.78 -4.31
CA ILE A 117 -39.48 22.62 -5.40
C ILE A 117 -38.10 23.16 -4.96
N ASN A 118 -38.06 24.12 -4.03
CA ASN A 118 -36.81 24.63 -3.46
C ASN A 118 -36.10 23.66 -2.50
N TYR A 119 -36.81 22.66 -1.94
CA TYR A 119 -36.21 21.61 -1.10
C TYR A 119 -35.51 20.53 -1.94
N ILE A 120 -35.96 20.34 -3.18
CA ILE A 120 -35.40 19.35 -4.13
C ILE A 120 -34.03 19.81 -4.67
N ASP A 121 -33.80 21.11 -4.83
CA ASP A 121 -32.53 21.64 -5.35
C ASP A 121 -31.37 21.47 -4.35
N ASN A 122 -31.65 21.39 -3.04
CA ASN A 122 -30.65 21.15 -1.99
C ASN A 122 -30.34 19.66 -1.74
N GLU A 123 -31.22 18.72 -2.10
CA GLU A 123 -31.01 17.26 -1.99
C GLU A 123 -30.61 16.59 -3.32
N CYS A 124 -30.34 17.34 -4.39
CA CYS A 124 -29.67 16.83 -5.59
C CYS A 124 -28.19 16.49 -5.27
N GLU A 125 -27.96 15.53 -4.36
CA GLU A 125 -26.72 14.77 -4.30
C GLU A 125 -26.55 14.12 -5.68
N ASN A 126 -25.58 14.63 -6.45
CA ASN A 126 -25.06 13.95 -7.62
C ASN A 126 -24.86 12.48 -7.26
N SER A 127 -25.58 11.58 -7.92
CA SER A 127 -25.44 10.13 -7.71
C SER A 127 -23.97 9.79 -7.54
N PRO A 128 -23.59 9.06 -6.48
CA PRO A 128 -22.21 8.65 -6.28
C PRO A 128 -21.66 8.02 -7.56
N HIS A 129 -20.36 8.21 -7.80
CA HIS A 129 -19.73 7.67 -8.99
C HIS A 129 -19.90 6.15 -9.05
N GLU A 130 -20.11 5.64 -10.26
CA GLU A 130 -20.16 4.20 -10.52
C GLU A 130 -18.84 3.55 -10.11
N LEU A 131 -18.96 2.47 -9.34
CA LEU A 131 -17.86 1.72 -8.79
C LEU A 131 -17.65 0.47 -9.63
N TYR A 132 -16.48 0.36 -10.25
CA TYR A 132 -16.07 -0.87 -10.92
C TYR A 132 -15.72 -1.93 -9.88
N LEU A 133 -16.35 -3.11 -10.02
CA LEU A 133 -16.10 -4.31 -9.23
C LEU A 133 -15.49 -5.38 -10.15
N GLU A 134 -14.45 -6.04 -9.67
CA GLU A 134 -13.88 -7.22 -10.34
C GLU A 134 -14.89 -8.39 -10.30
N ASP A 135 -14.77 -9.35 -11.22
CA ASP A 135 -15.71 -10.46 -11.35
C ASP A 135 -15.86 -11.31 -10.07
N GLU A 136 -14.82 -11.38 -9.24
CA GLU A 136 -14.87 -12.08 -7.96
C GLU A 136 -15.52 -11.28 -6.82
N GLU A 137 -15.63 -9.96 -6.99
CA GLU A 137 -16.30 -9.07 -6.04
C GLU A 137 -17.81 -8.95 -6.32
N LYS A 138 -18.26 -9.43 -7.48
CA LYS A 138 -19.68 -9.41 -7.88
C LYS A 138 -20.43 -10.61 -7.30
N PHE A 139 -21.73 -10.42 -7.10
CA PHE A 139 -22.64 -11.50 -6.72
C PHE A 139 -22.77 -12.52 -7.87
N LYS A 140 -23.08 -13.77 -7.54
CA LYS A 140 -23.24 -14.85 -8.52
C LYS A 140 -24.57 -15.56 -8.34
N ASP A 141 -25.14 -16.05 -9.44
CA ASP A 141 -26.37 -16.83 -9.49
C ASP A 141 -26.11 -18.32 -9.20
N VAL A 142 -27.18 -19.13 -9.28
CA VAL A 142 -27.11 -20.58 -9.04
C VAL A 142 -26.18 -21.36 -9.97
N ASN A 143 -25.90 -20.81 -11.15
CA ASN A 143 -25.03 -21.41 -12.15
C ASN A 143 -23.58 -20.86 -12.04
N GLY A 144 -23.31 -20.00 -11.06
CA GLY A 144 -22.03 -19.32 -10.89
C GLY A 144 -21.82 -18.14 -11.85
N ASN A 145 -22.86 -17.71 -12.59
CA ASN A 145 -22.79 -16.55 -13.46
C ASN A 145 -22.85 -15.27 -12.64
N ILE A 146 -22.17 -14.23 -13.12
CA ILE A 146 -22.15 -12.93 -12.47
C ILE A 146 -23.53 -12.27 -12.56
N ILE A 147 -24.02 -11.81 -11.41
CA ILE A 147 -25.19 -10.95 -11.30
C ILE A 147 -24.71 -9.50 -11.42
N ASP A 148 -25.02 -8.87 -12.53
CA ASP A 148 -24.58 -7.49 -12.78
C ASP A 148 -25.49 -6.50 -12.05
N ILE A 149 -24.98 -5.96 -10.95
CA ILE A 149 -25.66 -4.99 -10.11
C ILE A 149 -24.88 -3.69 -10.15
N GLN A 150 -25.51 -2.62 -10.65
CA GLN A 150 -24.90 -1.31 -10.62
C GLN A 150 -24.58 -0.93 -9.18
N THR A 151 -23.29 -0.76 -8.93
CA THR A 151 -22.74 -0.41 -7.62
C THR A 151 -22.16 0.98 -7.70
N VAL A 152 -22.48 1.85 -6.74
CA VAL A 152 -22.02 3.24 -6.70
C VAL A 152 -21.42 3.58 -5.35
N GLY A 153 -20.51 4.56 -5.32
CA GLY A 153 -19.88 5.05 -4.08
C GLY A 153 -18.42 4.65 -3.92
N GLU A 154 -18.03 4.24 -2.71
CA GLU A 154 -16.66 3.87 -2.34
C GLU A 154 -16.61 2.42 -1.80
N LYS A 155 -15.48 1.72 -1.95
CA LYS A 155 -15.20 0.40 -1.32
C LYS A 155 -15.02 0.52 0.20
N LYS A 156 -16.03 1.05 0.88
CA LYS A 156 -16.15 1.17 2.34
C LYS A 156 -17.56 0.73 2.73
N LYS A 157 -17.69 -0.03 3.82
CA LYS A 157 -18.95 -0.62 4.29
C LYS A 157 -20.15 0.33 4.31
N ASN A 158 -19.93 1.59 4.71
CA ASN A 158 -21.01 2.57 4.87
C ASN A 158 -21.27 3.43 3.62
N ASN A 159 -20.38 3.37 2.63
CA ASN A 159 -20.39 4.26 1.45
C ASN A 159 -20.53 3.48 0.13
N ILE A 160 -20.96 2.22 0.17
CA ILE A 160 -21.24 1.40 -1.01
C ILE A 160 -22.74 1.17 -1.15
N PHE A 161 -23.26 1.38 -2.36
CA PHE A 161 -24.69 1.33 -2.64
C PHE A 161 -25.01 0.49 -3.87
N PHE A 162 -26.06 -0.34 -3.79
CA PHE A 162 -26.46 -1.31 -4.83
C PHE A 162 -27.82 -0.94 -5.38
N LYS A 163 -27.93 -0.79 -6.70
CA LYS A 163 -29.18 -0.34 -7.34
C LYS A 163 -30.28 -1.38 -7.19
N VAL A 164 -31.41 -0.98 -6.60
CA VAL A 164 -32.51 -1.92 -6.27
C VAL A 164 -33.10 -2.58 -7.50
N LYS A 165 -33.21 -1.87 -8.64
CA LYS A 165 -33.73 -2.46 -9.87
C LYS A 165 -32.88 -3.63 -10.37
N ASP A 166 -31.57 -3.52 -10.23
CA ASP A 166 -30.67 -4.55 -10.70
C ASP A 166 -30.65 -5.73 -9.71
N VAL A 167 -30.79 -5.45 -8.40
CA VAL A 167 -31.00 -6.49 -7.37
C VAL A 167 -32.31 -7.27 -7.61
N ILE A 168 -33.40 -6.58 -7.96
CA ILE A 168 -34.69 -7.21 -8.31
C ILE A 168 -34.50 -8.19 -9.46
N ASN A 169 -33.85 -7.74 -10.54
CA ASN A 169 -33.63 -8.56 -11.72
C ASN A 169 -32.68 -9.72 -11.43
N GLY A 170 -31.57 -9.43 -10.75
CA GLY A 170 -30.50 -10.37 -10.48
C GLY A 170 -30.89 -11.53 -9.57
N PHE A 171 -31.70 -11.26 -8.54
CA PHE A 171 -32.15 -12.27 -7.58
C PHE A 171 -33.60 -12.71 -7.78
N ASN A 172 -34.26 -12.22 -8.84
CA ASN A 172 -35.68 -12.46 -9.14
C ASN A 172 -36.63 -12.06 -7.99
N LEU A 173 -36.37 -10.90 -7.37
CA LEU A 173 -37.10 -10.41 -6.19
C LEU A 173 -38.21 -9.45 -6.57
N GLN A 174 -39.33 -9.98 -7.05
CA GLN A 174 -40.46 -9.16 -7.48
C GLN A 174 -40.96 -8.25 -6.34
N SER A 175 -41.24 -6.98 -6.68
CA SER A 175 -41.76 -5.96 -5.75
C SER A 175 -40.84 -5.59 -4.57
N LEU A 176 -39.53 -5.89 -4.63
CA LEU A 176 -38.58 -5.52 -3.56
C LEU A 176 -38.59 -4.01 -3.28
N ASP A 177 -38.74 -3.19 -4.31
CA ASP A 177 -38.87 -1.73 -4.19
C ASP A 177 -40.05 -1.33 -3.30
N LYS A 178 -41.21 -1.97 -3.47
CA LYS A 178 -42.39 -1.75 -2.62
C LYS A 178 -42.13 -2.23 -1.20
N VAL A 179 -41.48 -3.39 -1.03
CA VAL A 179 -41.16 -3.95 0.28
C VAL A 179 -40.24 -3.03 1.09
N ILE A 180 -39.23 -2.45 0.45
CA ILE A 180 -38.27 -1.53 1.08
C ILE A 180 -38.94 -0.21 1.49
N LEU A 181 -39.88 0.28 0.69
CA LEU A 181 -40.56 1.55 0.94
C LEU A 181 -41.80 1.42 1.86
N ASP A 182 -42.30 0.21 2.08
CA ASP A 182 -43.42 -0.05 2.99
C ASP A 182 -43.01 0.17 4.46
N THR A 183 -43.71 1.07 5.13
CA THR A 183 -43.47 1.47 6.52
C THR A 183 -43.61 0.31 7.51
N ARG A 184 -44.35 -0.74 7.15
CA ARG A 184 -44.55 -1.94 8.00
C ARG A 184 -43.32 -2.84 8.06
N ASN A 185 -42.41 -2.76 7.08
CA ASN A 185 -41.29 -3.68 6.95
C ASN A 185 -40.02 -3.21 7.68
N ASN A 186 -40.07 -2.15 8.48
CA ASN A 186 -38.96 -1.64 9.30
C ASN A 186 -37.67 -1.35 8.52
N TYR A 187 -37.73 -1.16 7.20
CA TYR A 187 -36.60 -0.66 6.41
C TYR A 187 -36.43 0.83 6.71
N LYS A 188 -35.19 1.27 6.95
CA LYS A 188 -34.89 2.61 7.46
C LYS A 188 -34.04 3.34 6.43
N ARG A 189 -34.47 4.54 6.02
CA ARG A 189 -33.68 5.43 5.15
C ARG A 189 -32.32 5.71 5.79
N ASN A 190 -31.27 5.79 4.97
CA ASN A 190 -29.86 5.98 5.35
C ASN A 190 -29.22 4.85 6.17
N ILE A 191 -29.98 3.85 6.64
CA ILE A 191 -29.45 2.65 7.30
C ILE A 191 -29.50 1.45 6.35
N HIS A 192 -30.67 1.20 5.76
CA HIS A 192 -30.91 0.05 4.87
C HIS A 192 -30.96 0.47 3.41
N TYR A 193 -31.46 1.67 3.10
CA TYR A 193 -31.55 2.15 1.72
C TYR A 193 -31.28 3.65 1.64
N LYS A 194 -30.89 4.12 0.45
CA LYS A 194 -30.74 5.53 0.12
C LYS A 194 -31.41 5.80 -1.23
N ILE A 195 -32.00 6.98 -1.35
CA ILE A 195 -32.65 7.45 -2.58
C ILE A 195 -31.77 8.54 -3.15
N PHE A 196 -31.37 8.38 -4.41
CA PHE A 196 -30.62 9.39 -5.16
C PHE A 196 -31.50 10.02 -6.23
N PHE A 197 -31.35 11.32 -6.42
CA PHE A 197 -32.07 12.09 -7.43
C PHE A 197 -31.12 12.39 -8.60
N ILE A 198 -31.31 11.67 -9.71
CA ILE A 198 -30.42 11.73 -10.88
C ILE A 198 -31.05 12.63 -11.94
N ARG A 199 -30.32 13.66 -12.39
CA ARG A 199 -30.76 14.51 -13.51
C ARG A 199 -30.45 13.79 -14.83
N GLU A 200 -31.48 13.40 -15.58
CA GLU A 200 -31.33 12.90 -16.95
C GLU A 200 -31.58 14.06 -17.92
N ILE A 201 -30.62 14.31 -18.83
CA ILE A 201 -30.80 15.25 -19.95
C ILE A 201 -31.34 14.43 -21.11
N VAL A 202 -32.65 14.53 -21.37
CA VAL A 202 -33.26 13.89 -22.54
C VAL A 202 -32.96 14.77 -23.76
N VAL A 203 -32.25 14.22 -24.76
CA VAL A 203 -31.73 14.95 -25.93
C VAL A 203 -32.85 15.59 -26.79
N ASN A 204 -34.12 15.18 -26.61
CA ASN A 204 -35.23 15.58 -27.48
C ASN A 204 -36.31 16.47 -26.83
N ASN A 205 -36.22 16.83 -25.54
CA ASN A 205 -37.10 17.81 -24.91
C ASN A 205 -36.31 18.59 -23.85
N ASN A 206 -36.22 19.92 -24.01
CA ASN A 206 -35.37 20.87 -23.27
C ASN A 206 -35.65 21.02 -21.76
N GLN A 207 -36.24 20.03 -21.09
CA GLN A 207 -36.42 20.05 -19.64
C GLN A 207 -35.69 18.88 -18.98
N PRO A 208 -34.73 19.14 -18.06
CA PRO A 208 -34.09 18.08 -17.30
C PRO A 208 -35.13 17.37 -16.44
N THR A 209 -35.23 16.05 -16.59
CA THR A 209 -36.10 15.25 -15.73
C THR A 209 -35.29 14.73 -14.55
N ILE A 210 -35.86 14.84 -13.35
CA ILE A 210 -35.26 14.29 -12.13
C ILE A 210 -35.78 12.88 -11.94
N LYS A 211 -34.90 11.90 -12.02
CA LYS A 211 -35.20 10.50 -11.81
C LYS A 211 -34.84 10.08 -10.40
N LYS A 212 -35.84 9.63 -9.65
CA LYS A 212 -35.68 9.03 -8.32
C LYS A 212 -35.16 7.60 -8.48
N CYS A 213 -33.96 7.31 -7.96
CA CYS A 213 -33.33 6.00 -8.02
C CYS A 213 -33.10 5.46 -6.60
N LEU A 214 -33.61 4.26 -6.33
CA LEU A 214 -33.50 3.58 -5.04
C LEU A 214 -32.29 2.66 -5.03
N TYR A 215 -31.47 2.76 -3.97
CA TYR A 215 -30.29 1.93 -3.75
C TYR A 215 -30.30 1.35 -2.34
N LEU A 216 -29.79 0.12 -2.19
CA LEU A 216 -29.55 -0.52 -0.90
C LEU A 216 -28.16 -0.16 -0.39
N THR A 217 -28.03 0.05 0.93
CA THR A 217 -26.71 0.04 1.58
C THR A 217 -26.19 -1.39 1.67
N TYR A 218 -24.92 -1.58 2.03
CA TYR A 218 -24.40 -2.92 2.32
C TYR A 218 -25.22 -3.65 3.41
N LYS A 219 -25.65 -2.95 4.46
CA LYS A 219 -26.54 -3.52 5.50
C LYS A 219 -27.92 -3.86 4.94
N GLY A 220 -28.44 -3.03 4.04
CA GLY A 220 -29.72 -3.26 3.38
C GLY A 220 -29.73 -4.49 2.51
N ILE A 221 -28.74 -4.64 1.63
CA ILE A 221 -28.65 -5.80 0.73
C ILE A 221 -28.49 -7.09 1.54
N LEU A 222 -27.66 -7.11 2.59
CA LEU A 222 -27.58 -8.25 3.49
C LEU A 222 -28.94 -8.58 4.11
N ARG A 223 -29.66 -7.58 4.62
CA ARG A 223 -30.99 -7.82 5.19
C ARG A 223 -31.95 -8.41 4.15
N VAL A 224 -31.98 -7.88 2.93
CA VAL A 224 -32.81 -8.41 1.84
C VAL A 224 -32.46 -9.87 1.59
N LEU A 225 -31.16 -10.17 1.40
CA LEU A 225 -30.70 -11.51 1.10
C LEU A 225 -30.92 -12.49 2.28
N PHE A 226 -30.80 -12.09 3.54
CA PHE A 226 -31.05 -12.99 4.67
C PHE A 226 -32.53 -13.14 5.06
N THR A 227 -33.43 -12.30 4.55
CA THR A 227 -34.87 -12.36 4.88
C THR A 227 -35.73 -12.87 3.73
N THR A 228 -35.16 -13.03 2.55
CA THR A 228 -35.87 -13.49 1.36
C THR A 228 -35.69 -14.99 1.18
N ARG A 229 -36.76 -15.66 0.77
CA ARG A 229 -36.76 -17.09 0.42
C ARG A 229 -36.76 -17.21 -1.10
N SER A 230 -35.61 -17.55 -1.69
CA SER A 230 -35.41 -17.66 -3.13
C SER A 230 -34.17 -18.52 -3.37
N GLU A 231 -34.20 -19.43 -4.35
CA GLU A 231 -33.09 -20.35 -4.64
C GLU A 231 -31.77 -19.60 -4.93
N ASN A 232 -31.84 -18.48 -5.68
CA ASN A 232 -30.67 -17.61 -5.93
C ASN A 232 -30.13 -16.94 -4.66
N VAL A 233 -31.00 -16.73 -3.67
CA VAL A 233 -30.66 -16.10 -2.40
C VAL A 233 -30.13 -17.13 -1.41
N ASP A 234 -30.67 -18.35 -1.41
CA ASP A 234 -30.26 -19.46 -0.55
C ASP A 234 -28.77 -19.79 -0.78
N MET A 235 -28.29 -19.78 -2.03
CA MET A 235 -26.86 -19.96 -2.31
C MET A 235 -25.96 -18.84 -1.75
N PHE A 236 -26.45 -17.60 -1.74
CA PHE A 236 -25.72 -16.51 -1.08
C PHE A 236 -25.71 -16.71 0.44
N GLN A 237 -26.84 -17.15 1.03
CA GLN A 237 -26.94 -17.44 2.46
C GLN A 237 -25.98 -18.57 2.84
N ASP A 238 -26.00 -19.70 2.14
CA ASP A 238 -25.09 -20.83 2.35
C ASP A 238 -23.62 -20.39 2.24
N TRP A 239 -23.29 -19.63 1.20
CA TRP A 239 -21.95 -19.07 1.05
C TRP A 239 -21.56 -18.18 2.23
N ALA A 240 -22.43 -17.26 2.66
CA ALA A 240 -22.15 -16.36 3.77
C ALA A 240 -22.05 -17.11 5.11
N GLU A 241 -22.94 -18.06 5.35
CA GLU A 241 -23.01 -18.89 6.54
C GLU A 241 -21.78 -19.79 6.68
N GLU A 242 -21.35 -20.47 5.59
CA GLU A 242 -20.13 -21.28 5.59
C GLU A 242 -18.91 -20.46 6.02
N LYS A 243 -18.79 -19.23 5.48
CA LYS A 243 -17.66 -18.34 5.78
C LYS A 243 -17.72 -17.83 7.21
N LEU A 244 -18.88 -17.38 7.67
CA LEU A 244 -19.07 -16.92 9.06
C LEU A 244 -18.86 -18.05 10.07
N PHE A 245 -19.41 -19.23 9.80
CA PHE A 245 -19.22 -20.42 10.62
C PHE A 245 -17.75 -20.81 10.69
N THR A 246 -17.05 -20.85 9.56
CA THR A 246 -15.62 -21.18 9.52
C THR A 246 -14.79 -20.17 10.33
N ILE A 247 -15.10 -18.88 10.25
CA ILE A 247 -14.41 -17.84 11.02
C ILE A 247 -14.65 -18.02 12.53
N GLN A 248 -15.89 -18.26 12.94
CA GLN A 248 -16.25 -18.33 14.35
C GLN A 248 -15.89 -19.68 14.97
N MET A 249 -16.34 -20.77 14.36
CA MET A 249 -16.34 -22.13 14.91
C MET A 249 -15.41 -23.11 14.19
N GLY A 250 -14.91 -22.77 12.99
CA GLY A 250 -14.06 -23.66 12.21
C GLY A 250 -12.75 -24.04 12.91
N SER A 251 -12.25 -25.23 12.58
CA SER A 251 -10.93 -25.70 12.99
C SER A 251 -9.81 -24.83 12.40
N LYS A 252 -8.58 -24.96 12.94
CA LYS A 252 -7.40 -24.25 12.40
C LYS A 252 -7.21 -24.54 10.92
N GLU A 253 -7.38 -25.79 10.48
CA GLU A 253 -7.20 -26.17 9.09
C GLU A 253 -8.28 -25.56 8.17
N GLU A 254 -9.54 -25.54 8.60
CA GLU A 254 -10.63 -24.91 7.83
C GLU A 254 -10.44 -23.39 7.73
N LYS A 255 -10.00 -22.74 8.81
CA LYS A 255 -9.63 -21.32 8.82
C LYS A 255 -8.46 -21.02 7.89
N GLN A 256 -7.43 -21.88 7.87
CA GLN A 256 -6.32 -21.77 6.93
C GLN A 256 -6.78 -21.92 5.48
N LYS A 257 -7.62 -22.93 5.18
CA LYS A 257 -8.22 -23.11 3.84
C LYS A 257 -9.02 -21.88 3.42
N LEU A 258 -9.85 -21.34 4.31
CA LEU A 258 -10.57 -20.09 4.04
C LEU A 258 -9.61 -18.92 3.78
N GLY A 259 -8.58 -18.75 4.61
CA GLY A 259 -7.55 -17.72 4.41
C GLY A 259 -6.85 -17.83 3.05
N THR A 260 -6.51 -19.05 2.62
CA THR A 260 -5.90 -19.29 1.30
C THR A 260 -6.81 -18.91 0.14
N GLN A 261 -8.11 -19.21 0.25
CA GLN A 261 -9.11 -18.83 -0.74
C GLN A 261 -9.25 -17.30 -0.82
N LEU A 262 -9.33 -16.62 0.33
CA LEU A 262 -9.51 -15.16 0.39
C LEU A 262 -8.27 -14.41 -0.13
N LEU A 263 -7.07 -14.93 0.13
CA LEU A 263 -5.81 -14.29 -0.25
C LEU A 263 -5.28 -14.74 -1.62
N LYS A 264 -5.94 -15.71 -2.28
CA LYS A 264 -5.50 -16.34 -3.54
C LYS A 264 -4.07 -16.89 -3.47
N VAL A 265 -3.71 -17.48 -2.32
CA VAL A 265 -2.41 -18.13 -2.10
C VAL A 265 -2.63 -19.64 -2.05
N ASP A 266 -1.75 -20.44 -2.65
CA ASP A 266 -1.90 -21.89 -2.56
C ASP A 266 -1.64 -22.39 -1.14
N LEU A 267 -2.34 -23.46 -0.73
CA LEU A 267 -2.25 -24.00 0.62
C LEU A 267 -0.84 -24.48 0.99
N LYS A 268 -0.02 -24.92 0.02
CA LYS A 268 1.35 -25.34 0.30
C LYS A 268 2.25 -24.15 0.53
N THR A 269 2.11 -23.07 -0.22
CA THR A 269 2.83 -21.82 0.03
C THR A 269 2.34 -21.17 1.31
N PHE A 270 1.05 -21.20 1.61
CA PHE A 270 0.52 -20.67 2.87
C PHE A 270 0.93 -21.50 4.09
N LYS A 271 1.10 -22.83 3.96
CA LYS A 271 1.65 -23.69 5.02
C LYS A 271 3.18 -23.65 5.06
N ALA A 272 3.88 -23.56 3.94
CA ALA A 272 5.18 -22.86 3.92
C ALA A 272 4.95 -21.40 4.36
N VAL A 273 5.87 -20.47 4.51
CA VAL A 273 5.56 -19.14 5.14
C VAL A 273 4.80 -19.14 6.51
N PHE A 274 3.57 -19.61 6.73
CA PHE A 274 2.98 -19.69 8.07
C PHE A 274 3.47 -20.90 8.89
N ASP A 275 3.43 -22.15 8.43
CA ASP A 275 3.96 -23.27 9.24
C ASP A 275 5.50 -23.36 9.14
N SER A 276 6.08 -23.09 7.96
CA SER A 276 7.54 -23.05 7.77
C SER A 276 8.22 -21.85 8.39
N TYR A 277 7.54 -20.72 8.64
CA TYR A 277 8.19 -19.51 9.19
C TYR A 277 7.60 -18.98 10.52
N ALA A 278 6.43 -19.46 11.00
CA ALA A 278 5.84 -18.92 12.23
C ALA A 278 6.21 -19.66 13.52
N SER A 279 6.70 -20.92 13.46
CA SER A 279 6.86 -21.74 14.68
C SER A 279 8.28 -21.75 15.27
N THR A 280 9.36 -21.57 14.51
CA THR A 280 10.74 -21.81 15.03
C THR A 280 11.82 -20.90 14.44
N PHE A 281 11.55 -19.61 14.26
CA PHE A 281 12.58 -18.68 13.82
C PHE A 281 12.97 -17.75 14.93
N PRO A 282 14.28 -17.66 15.23
CA PRO A 282 14.74 -16.65 16.13
C PRO A 282 14.41 -15.28 15.61
N CYS A 283 13.86 -14.46 16.48
CA CYS A 283 13.45 -13.12 16.12
C CYS A 283 13.64 -12.18 17.30
N ILE A 284 13.82 -10.92 16.96
CA ILE A 284 13.53 -9.81 17.86
C ILE A 284 12.10 -9.35 17.62
N TYR A 285 11.41 -8.93 18.68
CA TYR A 285 10.03 -8.50 18.59
C TYR A 285 9.74 -7.30 19.50
N LEU A 286 8.60 -6.66 19.21
CA LEU A 286 7.98 -5.63 20.04
C LEU A 286 6.48 -5.95 20.14
N LEU A 287 6.01 -6.20 21.36
CA LEU A 287 4.60 -6.44 21.67
C LEU A 287 3.99 -5.14 22.17
N SER A 288 2.83 -4.76 21.62
CA SER A 288 1.97 -3.73 22.20
C SER A 288 1.14 -4.34 23.32
N LEU A 289 1.02 -3.64 24.45
CA LEU A 289 0.19 -4.04 25.58
C LEU A 289 -1.07 -3.18 25.74
N GLY A 290 -1.09 -1.99 25.13
CA GLY A 290 -2.21 -1.05 25.21
C GLY A 290 -1.77 0.41 25.44
N LYS A 291 -2.74 1.32 25.53
CA LYS A 291 -2.47 2.75 25.74
C LYS A 291 -2.19 3.05 27.22
N VAL A 292 -1.37 4.06 27.47
CA VAL A 292 -1.00 4.49 28.83
C VAL A 292 -2.24 4.82 29.66
N LYS A 293 -3.23 5.51 29.08
CA LYS A 293 -4.49 5.85 29.78
C LYS A 293 -5.21 4.65 30.38
N ASP A 294 -5.13 3.47 29.74
CA ASP A 294 -5.88 2.28 30.13
C ASP A 294 -5.06 1.39 31.09
N LEU A 295 -3.74 1.57 31.07
CA LEU A 295 -2.74 0.73 31.73
C LEU A 295 -2.03 1.41 32.91
N ARG A 296 -2.36 2.66 33.19
CA ARG A 296 -1.71 3.50 34.21
C ARG A 296 -1.71 2.82 35.57
N ASP A 297 -2.86 2.37 36.02
CA ASP A 297 -3.01 1.65 37.30
C ASP A 297 -2.34 0.27 37.25
N THR A 298 -2.42 -0.42 36.10
CA THR A 298 -1.89 -1.77 35.91
C THR A 298 -0.37 -1.83 36.06
N PHE A 299 0.35 -0.81 35.56
CA PHE A 299 1.82 -0.75 35.60
C PHE A 299 2.37 0.38 36.48
N ASN A 300 1.53 1.03 37.29
CA ASN A 300 1.92 2.16 38.14
C ASN A 300 2.68 3.27 37.37
N ILE A 301 2.12 3.67 36.22
CA ILE A 301 2.77 4.61 35.29
C ILE A 301 2.61 6.05 35.81
N SER A 302 3.72 6.78 35.91
CA SER A 302 3.74 8.16 36.38
C SER A 302 2.95 9.12 35.47
N ASN A 303 2.33 10.14 36.08
CA ASN A 303 1.41 11.08 35.44
C ASN A 303 2.06 12.03 34.42
N ASP A 304 3.39 12.11 34.40
CA ASP A 304 4.17 12.87 33.42
C ASP A 304 4.16 12.20 32.02
N ILE A 305 3.85 10.90 31.96
CA ILE A 305 3.77 10.17 30.69
C ILE A 305 2.40 10.39 30.04
N ASN A 306 2.43 10.81 28.78
CA ASN A 306 1.24 11.11 27.98
C ASN A 306 0.34 9.88 27.76
N ASP A 307 -0.95 10.05 28.03
CA ASP A 307 -2.03 9.05 27.89
C ASP A 307 -2.19 8.46 26.48
N THR A 308 -1.84 9.23 25.45
CA THR A 308 -1.89 8.83 24.04
C THR A 308 -0.76 7.89 23.65
N SER A 309 0.30 7.81 24.45
CA SER A 309 1.42 6.89 24.23
C SER A 309 0.99 5.43 24.47
N THR A 310 1.76 4.51 23.91
CA THR A 310 1.49 3.07 24.00
C THR A 310 2.59 2.39 24.81
N VAL A 311 2.19 1.46 25.68
CA VAL A 311 3.11 0.60 26.43
C VAL A 311 3.47 -0.59 25.57
N TYR A 312 4.77 -0.84 25.43
CA TYR A 312 5.31 -1.98 24.69
C TYR A 312 6.20 -2.84 25.56
N LYS A 313 6.35 -4.10 25.14
CA LYS A 313 7.36 -5.02 25.65
C LYS A 313 8.26 -5.45 24.51
N TYR A 314 9.55 -5.13 24.61
CA TYR A 314 10.53 -5.66 23.67
C TYR A 314 11.02 -7.03 24.13
N GLY A 315 11.54 -7.81 23.19
CA GLY A 315 12.17 -9.07 23.53
C GLY A 315 12.71 -9.80 22.32
N PHE A 316 13.15 -11.01 22.58
CA PHE A 316 13.67 -11.94 21.59
C PHE A 316 13.25 -13.36 21.97
N THR A 317 13.30 -14.27 21.00
CA THR A 317 12.96 -15.68 21.18
C THR A 317 13.44 -16.49 19.99
N GLU A 318 13.69 -17.78 20.17
CA GLU A 318 13.89 -18.77 19.09
C GLU A 318 12.56 -19.28 18.52
N ASP A 319 11.49 -19.14 19.29
CA ASP A 319 10.15 -19.63 18.99
C ASP A 319 9.15 -18.52 19.36
N LEU A 320 8.69 -17.80 18.34
CA LEU A 320 7.77 -16.68 18.51
C LEU A 320 6.39 -17.15 18.95
N GLU A 321 5.90 -18.26 18.43
CA GLU A 321 4.57 -18.78 18.75
C GLU A 321 4.47 -19.18 20.23
N ARG A 322 5.45 -19.95 20.73
CA ARG A 322 5.56 -20.29 22.15
C ARG A 322 5.64 -19.04 23.01
N ARG A 323 6.50 -18.09 22.63
CA ARG A 323 6.70 -16.86 23.40
C ARG A 323 5.46 -15.98 23.46
N LEU A 324 4.71 -15.89 22.37
CA LEU A 324 3.42 -15.21 22.35
C LEU A 324 2.43 -15.88 23.31
N ARG A 325 2.32 -17.21 23.31
CA ARG A 325 1.45 -17.93 24.26
C ARG A 325 1.84 -17.67 25.72
N GLU A 326 3.14 -17.67 26.01
CA GLU A 326 3.68 -17.36 27.34
C GLU A 326 3.28 -15.93 27.77
N HIS A 327 3.51 -14.93 26.91
CA HIS A 327 3.16 -13.55 27.21
C HIS A 327 1.65 -13.36 27.34
N THR A 328 0.83 -14.01 26.51
CA THR A 328 -0.63 -14.01 26.65
C THR A 328 -1.08 -14.60 27.99
N SER A 329 -0.44 -15.66 28.46
CA SER A 329 -0.74 -16.23 29.78
C SER A 329 -0.29 -15.33 30.93
N GLU A 330 0.82 -14.59 30.77
CA GLU A 330 1.41 -13.71 31.79
C GLU A 330 0.69 -12.35 31.88
N TYR A 331 0.57 -11.65 30.76
CA TYR A 331 0.03 -10.28 30.70
C TYR A 331 -1.47 -10.26 30.37
N GLY A 332 -2.01 -11.25 29.64
CA GLY A 332 -3.42 -11.25 29.22
C GLY A 332 -4.42 -11.42 30.38
N LYS A 333 -3.93 -11.79 31.57
CA LYS A 333 -4.73 -11.84 32.81
C LYS A 333 -4.80 -10.49 33.52
N MET A 334 -3.97 -9.53 33.12
CA MET A 334 -3.90 -8.21 33.74
C MET A 334 -5.03 -7.32 33.22
N LYS A 335 -5.51 -6.42 34.09
CA LYS A 335 -6.61 -5.51 33.75
C LYS A 335 -6.21 -4.60 32.58
N ASN A 336 -7.10 -4.51 31.59
CA ASN A 336 -7.01 -3.66 30.41
C ASN A 336 -5.80 -3.91 29.48
N VAL A 337 -5.08 -5.02 29.64
CA VAL A 337 -3.99 -5.37 28.73
C VAL A 337 -4.53 -6.09 27.51
N ASP A 338 -4.18 -5.58 26.34
CA ASP A 338 -4.43 -6.21 25.04
C ASP A 338 -3.08 -6.43 24.33
N ILE A 339 -2.70 -7.71 24.19
CA ILE A 339 -1.41 -8.08 23.64
C ILE A 339 -1.53 -8.23 22.13
N SER A 340 -0.74 -7.46 21.40
CA SER A 340 -0.60 -7.64 19.96
C SER A 340 0.85 -7.54 19.51
N LEU A 341 1.21 -8.35 18.51
CA LEU A 341 2.53 -8.29 17.90
C LEU A 341 2.62 -7.06 16.99
N SER A 342 3.45 -6.09 17.40
CA SER A 342 3.60 -4.81 16.70
C SER A 342 4.71 -4.86 15.67
N ILE A 343 5.87 -5.42 16.03
CA ILE A 343 7.06 -5.53 15.18
C ILE A 343 7.70 -6.88 15.41
N PHE A 344 8.19 -7.54 14.36
CA PHE A 344 9.14 -8.64 14.49
C PHE A 344 10.11 -8.66 13.31
N HIS A 345 11.35 -9.07 13.56
CA HIS A 345 12.35 -9.32 12.52
C HIS A 345 13.12 -10.58 12.83
N MET A 346 13.33 -11.40 11.80
CA MET A 346 14.08 -12.63 11.90
C MET A 346 15.57 -12.34 12.12
N VAL A 347 16.19 -13.16 12.96
CA VAL A 347 17.63 -13.14 13.23
C VAL A 347 18.15 -14.56 13.18
N ASP A 348 19.40 -14.73 12.79
CA ASP A 348 20.10 -16.01 12.82
C ASP A 348 20.23 -16.50 14.27
N THR A 349 20.06 -17.80 14.50
CA THR A 349 20.20 -18.44 15.81
C THR A 349 21.53 -18.10 16.48
N LYS A 350 22.61 -17.98 15.70
CA LYS A 350 23.95 -17.64 16.20
C LYS A 350 24.05 -16.22 16.76
N TYR A 351 23.17 -15.31 16.35
CA TYR A 351 23.24 -13.89 16.67
C TYR A 351 22.14 -13.38 17.59
N ILE A 352 21.32 -14.27 18.15
CA ILE A 352 20.21 -13.92 19.03
C ILE A 352 20.64 -12.98 20.16
N SER A 353 21.64 -13.37 20.95
CA SER A 353 22.09 -12.57 22.09
C SER A 353 22.70 -11.23 21.66
N LYS A 354 23.28 -11.15 20.45
CA LYS A 354 23.80 -9.88 19.92
C LYS A 354 22.65 -8.96 19.49
N ALA A 355 21.65 -9.51 18.82
CA ALA A 355 20.46 -8.77 18.42
C ALA A 355 19.66 -8.26 19.63
N GLU A 356 19.52 -9.09 20.67
CA GLU A 356 18.92 -8.67 21.95
C GLU A 356 19.67 -7.48 22.56
N ASN A 357 20.99 -7.56 22.64
CA ASN A 357 21.80 -6.48 23.21
C ASN A 357 21.69 -5.18 22.40
N ASP A 358 21.62 -5.26 21.07
CA ASP A 358 21.40 -4.09 20.20
C ASP A 358 20.01 -3.47 20.42
N VAL A 359 18.96 -4.30 20.58
CA VAL A 359 17.60 -3.83 20.92
C VAL A 359 17.57 -3.19 22.31
N LYS A 360 18.26 -3.79 23.29
CA LYS A 360 18.36 -3.23 24.64
C LYS A 360 19.13 -1.90 24.63
N TYR A 361 20.22 -1.82 23.89
CA TYR A 361 20.98 -0.59 23.70
C TYR A 361 20.13 0.50 23.06
N LEU A 362 19.34 0.15 22.04
CA LEU A 362 18.39 1.07 21.39
C LEU A 362 17.48 1.74 22.43
N PHE A 363 16.77 0.97 23.25
CA PHE A 363 15.85 1.55 24.24
C PHE A 363 16.53 2.29 25.38
N ASN A 364 17.75 1.88 25.75
CA ASN A 364 18.56 2.63 26.73
C ASN A 364 18.99 4.00 26.18
N VAL A 365 19.40 4.09 24.90
CA VAL A 365 19.80 5.36 24.28
C VAL A 365 18.63 6.33 24.16
N PHE A 366 17.43 5.82 23.89
CA PHE A 366 16.22 6.65 23.82
C PHE A 366 15.61 6.96 25.20
N ASP A 367 16.14 6.38 26.28
CA ASP A 367 15.66 6.52 27.66
C ASP A 367 14.14 6.30 27.79
N LYS A 368 13.66 5.18 27.23
CA LYS A 368 12.21 4.86 27.14
C LYS A 368 11.75 3.77 28.09
N SER A 369 12.63 3.28 28.94
CA SER A 369 12.34 2.23 29.90
C SER A 369 11.27 2.66 30.88
N LEU A 370 10.23 1.83 31.02
CA LEU A 370 9.21 2.00 32.04
C LEU A 370 9.69 1.32 33.32
N ASN A 371 10.07 2.12 34.32
CA ASN A 371 10.43 1.60 35.63
C ASN A 371 9.17 1.23 36.41
N VAL A 372 8.77 -0.03 36.31
CA VAL A 372 7.66 -0.57 37.11
C VAL A 372 8.24 -1.19 38.38
N GLU A 373 8.15 -0.47 39.49
CA GLU A 373 8.49 -1.03 40.80
C GLU A 373 7.40 -2.02 41.26
N SER A 374 7.82 -3.24 41.58
CA SER A 374 7.04 -4.31 42.18
C SER A 374 7.71 -4.74 43.47
N THR A 375 6.94 -5.21 44.44
CA THR A 375 7.47 -5.83 45.67
C THR A 375 8.08 -7.22 45.42
N ASP A 376 7.85 -7.80 44.24
CA ASP A 376 8.41 -9.08 43.81
C ASP A 376 9.62 -8.85 42.88
N GLU A 377 10.81 -9.20 43.37
CA GLU A 377 12.09 -9.09 42.64
C GLU A 377 12.08 -9.83 41.30
N THR A 378 11.34 -10.92 41.20
CA THR A 378 11.20 -11.74 39.99
C THR A 378 10.42 -11.00 38.90
N LEU A 379 9.35 -10.29 39.31
CA LEU A 379 8.54 -9.45 38.42
C LEU A 379 9.31 -8.19 38.01
N ASN A 380 10.07 -7.58 38.92
CA ASN A 380 10.95 -6.45 38.60
C ASN A 380 11.96 -6.79 37.52
N LYS A 381 12.56 -7.98 37.57
CA LYS A 381 13.54 -8.41 36.56
C LYS A 381 12.92 -8.58 35.17
N LYS A 382 11.67 -9.08 35.09
CA LYS A 382 10.94 -9.29 33.83
C LYS A 382 10.36 -8.02 33.20
N ARG A 383 10.10 -6.99 34.01
CA ARG A 383 9.50 -5.72 33.58
C ARG A 383 10.49 -4.67 33.09
N LYS A 384 11.80 -4.94 33.18
CA LYS A 384 12.87 -4.07 32.61
C LYS A 384 12.78 -3.92 31.08
N GLU A 385 12.05 -4.80 30.43
CA GLU A 385 11.83 -4.81 28.98
C GLU A 385 10.58 -4.03 28.56
N LEU A 386 9.90 -3.37 29.51
CA LEU A 386 8.77 -2.50 29.21
C LEU A 386 9.24 -1.11 28.82
N VAL A 387 8.61 -0.55 27.80
CA VAL A 387 8.93 0.78 27.27
C VAL A 387 7.66 1.52 26.89
N VAL A 388 7.72 2.85 26.88
CA VAL A 388 6.61 3.70 26.42
C VAL A 388 7.05 4.50 25.20
N LEU A 389 6.26 4.44 24.14
CA LEU A 389 6.54 5.15 22.89
C LEU A 389 5.31 5.95 22.44
N ASN A 390 5.55 7.16 21.92
CA ASN A 390 4.57 7.87 21.11
C ASN A 390 4.65 7.48 19.63
N ASP A 391 3.71 7.95 18.81
CA ASP A 391 3.62 7.57 17.39
C ASP A 391 4.86 7.92 16.55
N LYS A 392 5.58 9.00 16.89
CA LYS A 392 6.80 9.40 16.17
C LYS A 392 7.98 8.49 16.54
N GLU A 393 8.11 8.21 17.83
CA GLU A 393 9.13 7.31 18.37
C GLU A 393 8.91 5.88 17.87
N TYR A 394 7.67 5.40 17.85
CA TYR A 394 7.31 4.09 17.30
C TYR A 394 7.79 3.93 15.85
N LYS A 395 7.61 4.96 15.01
CA LYS A 395 8.12 4.95 13.63
C LYS A 395 9.63 4.86 13.57
N GLN A 396 10.34 5.60 14.42
CA GLN A 396 11.81 5.53 14.48
C GLN A 396 12.28 4.15 14.96
N ILE A 397 11.68 3.61 16.01
CA ILE A 397 12.00 2.27 16.53
C ILE A 397 11.74 1.20 15.48
N THR A 398 10.66 1.31 14.70
CA THR A 398 10.37 0.40 13.58
C THR A 398 11.53 0.34 12.57
N GLU A 399 12.07 1.49 12.17
CA GLU A 399 13.21 1.50 11.25
C GLU A 399 14.48 0.92 11.88
N HIS A 400 14.74 1.16 13.16
CA HIS A 400 15.90 0.58 13.85
C HIS A 400 15.78 -0.94 14.00
N TYR A 401 14.60 -1.44 14.35
CA TYR A 401 14.32 -2.88 14.40
C TYR A 401 14.59 -3.56 13.07
N LYS A 402 14.20 -2.91 11.96
CA LYS A 402 14.49 -3.39 10.61
C LYS A 402 15.98 -3.44 10.33
N LEU A 403 16.74 -2.40 10.70
CA LEU A 403 18.20 -2.38 10.53
C LEU A 403 18.88 -3.48 11.35
N ILE A 404 18.46 -3.69 12.60
CA ILE A 404 18.98 -4.77 13.47
C ILE A 404 18.64 -6.14 12.86
N GLY A 405 17.40 -6.32 12.39
CA GLY A 405 16.99 -7.53 11.67
C GLY A 405 17.89 -7.82 10.46
N ILE A 406 18.06 -6.84 9.57
CA ILE A 406 18.92 -6.96 8.37
C ILE A 406 20.36 -7.29 8.77
N LYS A 407 20.90 -6.65 9.82
CA LYS A 407 22.26 -6.89 10.32
C LYS A 407 22.46 -8.34 10.76
N TYR A 408 21.43 -8.99 11.30
CA TYR A 408 21.53 -10.31 11.93
C TYR A 408 20.80 -11.45 11.19
N ILE A 409 20.21 -11.22 10.00
CA ILE A 409 19.47 -12.23 9.22
C ILE A 409 20.35 -13.26 8.47
N GLY A 410 21.64 -13.39 8.84
CA GLY A 410 22.41 -14.61 8.62
C GLY A 410 22.91 -14.94 7.20
N SER A 411 22.46 -14.29 6.13
CA SER A 411 22.89 -14.67 4.77
C SER A 411 24.07 -13.88 4.20
N THR A 412 24.50 -12.77 4.84
CA THR A 412 25.48 -11.87 4.19
C THR A 412 26.91 -12.05 4.69
N GLN A 413 27.16 -12.31 5.98
CA GLN A 413 28.55 -12.40 6.48
C GLN A 413 29.27 -13.65 5.97
N TYR A 414 28.63 -14.83 5.98
CA TYR A 414 29.24 -16.05 5.41
C TYR A 414 29.53 -15.90 3.91
N LEU A 415 28.60 -15.30 3.16
CA LEU A 415 28.83 -15.00 1.74
C LEU A 415 29.91 -13.92 1.55
N GLN A 416 29.99 -12.90 2.42
CA GLN A 416 31.04 -11.89 2.40
C GLN A 416 32.41 -12.49 2.72
N ASP A 417 32.50 -13.36 3.72
CA ASP A 417 33.73 -14.08 4.09
C ASP A 417 34.17 -14.99 2.94
N LYS A 418 33.23 -15.72 2.31
CA LYS A 418 33.51 -16.56 1.14
C LYS A 418 33.91 -15.74 -0.09
N ILE A 419 33.28 -14.59 -0.32
CA ILE A 419 33.67 -13.65 -1.38
C ILE A 419 35.08 -13.12 -1.12
N GLN A 420 35.41 -12.79 0.13
CA GLN A 420 36.73 -12.29 0.50
C GLN A 420 37.82 -13.37 0.34
N GLU A 421 37.53 -14.62 0.72
CA GLU A 421 38.40 -15.78 0.46
C GLU A 421 38.66 -15.96 -1.04
N LEU A 422 37.60 -16.00 -1.85
CA LEU A 422 37.70 -16.16 -3.31
C LEU A 422 38.45 -15.00 -3.96
N GLN A 423 38.26 -13.76 -3.49
CA GLN A 423 39.02 -12.60 -3.96
C GLN A 423 40.51 -12.71 -3.63
N ASN A 424 40.86 -13.22 -2.46
CA ASN A 424 42.25 -13.45 -2.06
C ASN A 424 42.90 -14.56 -2.91
N GLU A 425 42.17 -15.65 -3.19
CA GLU A 425 42.65 -16.72 -4.08
C GLU A 425 42.90 -16.21 -5.50
N ILE A 426 41.98 -15.43 -6.07
CA ILE A 426 42.15 -14.81 -7.40
C ILE A 426 43.40 -13.91 -7.41
N LYS A 427 43.64 -13.16 -6.35
CA LYS A 427 44.83 -12.30 -6.23
C LYS A 427 46.13 -13.10 -6.23
N ILE A 428 46.19 -14.21 -5.50
CA ILE A 428 47.35 -15.10 -5.46
C ILE A 428 47.59 -15.73 -6.84
N ILE A 429 46.52 -16.22 -7.49
CA ILE A 429 46.61 -16.83 -8.83
C ILE A 429 47.14 -15.81 -9.85
N ASN A 430 46.67 -14.56 -9.82
CA ASN A 430 47.14 -13.52 -10.73
C ASN A 430 48.62 -13.17 -10.48
N LEU A 431 49.03 -13.08 -9.21
CA LEU A 431 50.42 -12.80 -8.85
C LEU A 431 51.36 -13.92 -9.34
N ASN A 432 50.94 -15.18 -9.21
CA ASN A 432 51.70 -16.32 -9.70
C ASN A 432 51.81 -16.33 -11.23
N LYS A 433 50.73 -16.01 -11.95
CA LYS A 433 50.75 -15.87 -13.41
C LYS A 433 51.69 -14.76 -13.87
N GLU A 434 51.70 -13.63 -13.17
CA GLU A 434 52.57 -12.50 -13.48
C GLU A 434 54.05 -12.86 -13.27
N LEU A 435 54.36 -13.57 -12.18
CA LEU A 435 55.69 -14.12 -11.91
C LEU A 435 56.13 -15.11 -13.00
N GLU A 436 55.24 -15.98 -13.46
CA GLU A 436 55.52 -16.97 -14.51
C GLU A 436 55.78 -16.29 -15.86
N ILE A 437 54.95 -15.31 -16.24
CA ILE A 437 55.17 -14.49 -17.43
C ILE A 437 56.53 -13.77 -17.35
N GLN A 438 56.90 -13.24 -16.19
CA GLN A 438 58.18 -12.57 -16.01
C GLN A 438 59.36 -13.54 -16.16
N LYS A 439 59.26 -14.76 -15.62
CA LYS A 439 60.27 -15.82 -15.81
C LYS A 439 60.44 -16.17 -17.29
N LEU A 440 59.33 -16.44 -17.98
CA LEU A 440 59.33 -16.75 -19.41
C LEU A 440 59.87 -15.58 -20.24
N THR A 441 59.58 -14.34 -19.85
CA THR A 441 60.10 -13.15 -20.54
C THR A 441 61.62 -13.05 -20.39
N ASN A 442 62.13 -13.22 -19.16
CA ASN A 442 63.57 -13.21 -18.89
C ASN A 442 64.30 -14.34 -19.64
N GLU A 443 63.73 -15.55 -19.65
CA GLU A 443 64.29 -16.69 -20.38
C GLU A 443 64.35 -16.42 -21.89
N ASN A 444 63.27 -15.87 -22.46
CA ASN A 444 63.26 -15.45 -23.86
C ASN A 444 64.27 -14.35 -24.17
N GLU A 445 64.50 -13.40 -23.25
CA GLU A 445 65.55 -12.38 -23.43
C GLU A 445 66.96 -12.99 -23.39
N MET A 446 67.21 -13.95 -22.50
CA MET A 446 68.50 -14.64 -22.45
C MET A 446 68.76 -15.42 -23.75
N LEU A 447 67.76 -16.18 -24.22
CA LEU A 447 67.85 -16.90 -25.49
C LEU A 447 68.09 -15.96 -26.68
N LYS A 448 67.43 -14.80 -26.72
CA LYS A 448 67.69 -13.78 -27.75
C LYS A 448 69.13 -13.27 -27.72
N ARG A 449 69.69 -13.01 -26.53
CA ARG A 449 71.09 -12.57 -26.38
C ARG A 449 72.07 -13.65 -26.79
N GLU A 450 71.78 -14.92 -26.47
CA GLU A 450 72.60 -16.06 -26.86
C GLU A 450 72.63 -16.23 -28.38
N ILE A 451 71.47 -16.18 -29.05
CA ILE A 451 71.37 -16.21 -30.51
C ILE A 451 72.18 -15.07 -31.14
N GLN A 452 72.07 -13.83 -30.61
CA GLN A 452 72.84 -12.70 -31.11
C GLN A 452 74.35 -12.89 -30.95
N THR A 453 74.78 -13.49 -29.84
CA THR A 453 76.20 -13.75 -29.56
C THR A 453 76.74 -14.81 -30.50
N ASN A 454 76.00 -15.92 -30.69
CA ASN A 454 76.37 -16.97 -31.63
C ASN A 454 76.45 -16.47 -33.08
N ASN A 455 75.53 -15.62 -33.50
CA ASN A 455 75.59 -14.98 -34.83
C ASN A 455 76.86 -14.13 -35.00
N LYS A 456 77.25 -13.35 -33.97
CA LYS A 456 78.50 -12.55 -34.01
C LYS A 456 79.75 -13.43 -34.05
N ILE A 457 79.77 -14.54 -33.31
CA ILE A 457 80.88 -15.51 -33.33
C ILE A 457 81.02 -16.08 -34.75
N HIS A 458 79.92 -16.55 -35.34
CA HIS A 458 79.92 -17.08 -36.69
C HIS A 458 80.40 -16.05 -37.74
N ASP A 459 79.99 -14.78 -37.62
CA ASP A 459 80.48 -13.71 -38.50
C ASP A 459 81.98 -13.45 -38.35
N LEU A 460 82.52 -13.55 -37.12
CA LEU A 460 83.95 -13.41 -36.85
C LEU A 460 84.76 -14.60 -37.39
N GLU A 461 84.27 -15.81 -37.22
CA GLU A 461 84.87 -17.03 -37.78
C GLU A 461 84.96 -16.93 -39.30
N LYS A 462 83.88 -16.51 -39.96
CA LYS A 462 83.87 -16.29 -41.41
C LYS A 462 84.92 -15.27 -41.85
N LYS A 463 85.01 -14.12 -41.17
CA LYS A 463 86.03 -13.09 -41.47
C LYS A 463 87.46 -13.60 -41.25
N THR A 464 87.67 -14.41 -40.22
CA THR A 464 88.97 -15.01 -39.91
C THR A 464 89.38 -15.96 -41.03
N LEU A 465 88.47 -16.83 -41.48
CA LEU A 465 88.69 -17.74 -42.59
C LEU A 465 89.00 -16.99 -43.90
N GLU A 466 88.28 -15.90 -44.17
CA GLU A 466 88.54 -15.03 -45.32
C GLU A 466 89.92 -14.37 -45.28
N LEU A 467 90.40 -13.98 -44.09
CA LEU A 467 91.74 -13.42 -43.89
C LEU A 467 92.83 -14.49 -44.09
N GLU A 468 92.65 -15.68 -43.54
CA GLU A 468 93.56 -16.82 -43.72
C GLU A 468 93.70 -17.19 -45.20
N LEU A 469 92.58 -17.25 -45.93
CA LEU A 469 92.58 -17.48 -47.38
C LEU A 469 93.30 -16.36 -48.16
N LYS A 470 93.21 -15.10 -47.72
CA LYS A 470 93.97 -13.99 -48.34
C LYS A 470 95.47 -14.11 -48.07
N LEU A 471 95.87 -14.49 -46.86
CA LEU A 471 97.29 -14.69 -46.51
C LEU A 471 97.91 -15.85 -47.30
N LEU A 472 97.18 -16.96 -47.47
CA LEU A 472 97.62 -18.09 -48.31
C LEU A 472 97.80 -17.72 -49.79
N LYS A 473 97.05 -16.73 -50.29
CA LYS A 473 97.21 -16.18 -51.65
C LYS A 473 98.36 -15.19 -51.80
N TYR A 474 98.87 -14.62 -50.70
CA TYR A 474 100.01 -13.69 -50.71
C TYR A 474 101.36 -14.41 -50.51
N ASN A 475 101.35 -15.63 -49.96
CA ASN A 475 102.54 -16.45 -49.69
C ASN A 475 102.81 -17.51 -50.78
N ASN A 476 102.02 -17.52 -51.84
CA ASN A 476 102.29 -18.20 -53.12
C ASN A 476 102.46 -17.15 -54.20
#